data_AF-A0A7V9JJK4-F1
#
_entry.id   AF-A0A7V9JJK4-F1
#
_cell.length_a   1.000
_cell.length_b   1.000
_cell.length_c   1.000
_cell.angle_alpha   90.00
_cell.angle_beta   90.00
_cell.angle_gamma   90.00
#
_symmetry.space_group_name_H-M   'P 1'
#
loop_
_entity.id
_entity.type
_entity.pdbx_description
1 polymer ?
#
loop_
_entity_poly.entity_id
_entity_poly.type
_entity_poly.pdbx_seq_one_letter_code
_entity_poly.pdbx_strand_id
1 'polypeptide(L)'
;TADANGFPQCSYKGGDPGFVRVLDERTIAFPSYDGNGMYLSLGNVLANPHVGLLFVDFDGQKRLRLNGIASIDEADPLLAEYERAQCVVRVRATEVFPNCPRYIHRLALVERSRFVPREACEPPVPDWKRREWAHDVLPAGDPARG
;
A
#
# COMPACT_ATOMS: atom_id res chain seq x y z
N THR A 1 -0.02 3.82 9.52
CA THR A 1 1.31 4.17 10.08
C THR A 1 1.10 5.24 11.15
N ALA A 2 2.15 5.65 11.86
CA ALA A 2 2.12 6.86 12.68
C ALA A 2 3.36 7.70 12.36
N ASP A 3 3.27 9.01 12.52
CA ASP A 3 4.44 9.88 12.36
C ASP A 3 5.40 9.77 13.55
N ALA A 4 6.48 10.58 13.54
CA ALA A 4 7.48 10.63 14.60
C ALA A 4 6.91 11.06 15.96
N ASN A 5 5.80 11.80 15.98
CA ASN A 5 5.11 12.24 17.19
C ASN A 5 4.04 11.23 17.65
N GLY A 6 3.85 10.14 16.91
CA GLY A 6 2.84 9.12 17.18
C GLY A 6 1.44 9.45 16.66
N PHE A 7 1.26 10.51 15.86
CA PHE A 7 -0.04 10.80 15.28
C PHE A 7 -0.38 9.79 14.17
N PRO A 8 -1.56 9.17 14.21
CA PRO A 8 -1.91 8.11 13.27
C PRO A 8 -2.18 8.69 11.89
N GLN A 9 -1.68 8.00 10.86
CA GLN A 9 -2.02 8.24 9.47
C GLN A 9 -2.51 6.95 8.81
N CYS A 10 -3.53 7.10 7.98
CA CYS A 10 -4.18 6.00 7.28
C CYS A 10 -4.15 6.22 5.78
N SER A 11 -3.82 5.18 5.03
CA SER A 11 -3.85 5.18 3.58
C SER A 11 -4.29 3.82 3.09
N TYR A 12 -5.13 3.81 2.06
CA TYR A 12 -5.47 2.58 1.37
C TYR A 12 -4.30 2.15 0.48
N LYS A 13 -3.93 0.87 0.57
CA LYS A 13 -2.96 0.22 -0.31
C LYS A 13 -3.63 -0.99 -0.92
N GLY A 14 -3.64 -1.07 -2.25
CA GLY A 14 -4.30 -2.15 -2.96
C GLY A 14 -3.74 -2.33 -4.35
N GLY A 15 -3.89 -3.55 -4.86
CA GLY A 15 -3.48 -3.96 -6.19
C GLY A 15 -4.25 -5.20 -6.61
N ASP A 16 -3.78 -5.85 -7.66
CA ASP A 16 -4.34 -7.11 -8.13
C ASP A 16 -3.98 -8.27 -7.17
N PRO A 17 -4.65 -9.44 -7.26
CA PRO A 17 -4.30 -10.60 -6.44
C PRO A 17 -2.79 -10.90 -6.49
N GLY A 18 -2.19 -11.14 -5.33
CA GLY A 18 -0.72 -11.24 -5.18
C GLY A 18 -0.05 -9.94 -4.74
N PHE A 19 -0.80 -8.83 -4.59
CA PHE A 19 -0.27 -7.56 -4.07
C PHE A 19 0.36 -7.69 -2.68
N VAL A 20 -0.27 -8.44 -1.76
CA VAL A 20 0.35 -8.83 -0.50
C VAL A 20 0.73 -10.30 -0.57
N ARG A 21 1.98 -10.60 -0.25
CA ARG A 21 2.54 -11.96 -0.21
C ARG A 21 2.90 -12.33 1.21
N VAL A 22 2.57 -13.56 1.60
CA VAL A 22 3.07 -14.17 2.84
C VAL A 22 4.39 -14.85 2.50
N LEU A 23 5.48 -14.40 3.12
CA LEU A 23 6.83 -14.91 2.84
C LEU A 23 7.22 -16.05 3.78
N ASP A 24 6.78 -15.94 5.03
CA ASP A 24 6.98 -16.95 6.07
C ASP A 24 5.88 -16.80 7.15
N GLU A 25 5.99 -17.55 8.24
CA GLU A 25 5.01 -17.56 9.34
C GLU A 25 4.76 -16.18 9.99
N ARG A 26 5.70 -15.24 9.88
CA ARG A 26 5.64 -13.94 10.54
C ARG A 26 5.91 -12.76 9.61
N THR A 27 6.18 -12.97 8.33
CA THR A 27 6.57 -11.90 7.42
C THR A 27 5.64 -11.86 6.22
N ILE A 28 5.11 -10.67 5.96
CA ILE A 28 4.44 -10.34 4.69
C ILE A 28 5.25 -9.30 3.93
N ALA A 29 5.02 -9.22 2.62
CA ALA A 29 5.57 -8.16 1.78
C ALA A 29 4.53 -7.63 0.79
N PHE A 30 4.65 -6.37 0.44
CA PHE A 30 3.83 -5.73 -0.60
C PHE A 30 4.62 -4.58 -1.27
N PRO A 31 4.30 -4.22 -2.53
CA PRO A 31 5.00 -3.18 -3.24
C PRO A 31 4.51 -1.79 -2.83
N SER A 32 5.39 -0.80 -2.91
CA SER A 32 4.96 0.60 -3.01
C SER A 32 4.99 1.03 -4.46
N TYR A 33 3.81 1.33 -5.01
CA TYR A 33 3.68 1.97 -6.31
C TYR A 33 3.80 3.48 -6.20
N ASP A 34 4.04 4.11 -7.35
CA ASP A 34 4.11 5.55 -7.47
C ASP A 34 2.84 6.25 -6.95
N GLY A 35 3.05 7.37 -6.27
CA GLY A 35 2.03 8.11 -5.54
C GLY A 35 2.11 9.61 -5.81
N ASN A 36 1.88 10.40 -4.76
CA ASN A 36 1.95 11.86 -4.81
C ASN A 36 3.30 12.41 -4.35
N GLY A 37 4.36 11.60 -4.34
CA GLY A 37 5.70 12.02 -3.94
C GLY A 37 5.87 12.48 -2.49
N MET A 38 4.79 12.60 -1.69
CA MET A 38 4.90 13.04 -0.30
C MET A 38 5.47 11.96 0.63
N TYR A 39 5.63 10.72 0.12
CA TYR A 39 6.13 9.56 0.85
C TYR A 39 5.50 9.36 2.23
N LEU A 40 4.31 9.90 2.54
CA LEU A 40 3.82 9.98 3.92
C LEU A 40 3.84 8.62 4.62
N SER A 41 3.39 7.55 3.97
CA SER A 41 3.48 6.21 4.56
C SER A 41 4.91 5.69 4.69
N LEU A 42 5.77 5.89 3.68
CA LEU A 42 7.14 5.38 3.67
C LEU A 42 8.06 6.19 4.61
N GLY A 43 7.99 7.52 4.56
CA GLY A 43 8.64 8.43 5.49
C GLY A 43 8.20 8.20 6.94
N ASN A 44 6.90 7.94 7.18
CA ASN A 44 6.45 7.52 8.50
C ASN A 44 7.10 6.21 8.93
N VAL A 45 7.20 5.19 8.06
CA VAL A 45 7.87 3.92 8.39
C VAL A 45 9.35 4.12 8.73
N LEU A 46 10.04 5.03 8.03
CA LEU A 46 11.44 5.37 8.33
C LEU A 46 11.60 6.06 9.69
N ALA A 47 10.64 6.90 10.09
CA ALA A 47 10.66 7.58 11.39
C ALA A 47 10.11 6.73 12.54
N ASN A 48 9.14 5.87 12.24
CA ASN A 48 8.41 5.01 13.17
C ASN A 48 7.98 3.72 12.44
N PRO A 49 8.66 2.59 12.66
CA PRO A 49 8.43 1.38 11.87
C PRO A 49 7.16 0.64 12.28
N HIS A 50 6.42 1.09 13.29
CA HIS A 50 5.21 0.43 13.74
C HIS A 50 4.05 0.67 12.76
N VAL A 51 3.49 -0.42 12.24
CA VAL A 51 2.37 -0.40 11.30
C VAL A 51 1.20 -1.24 11.79
N GLY A 52 0.00 -0.74 11.52
CA GLY A 52 -1.25 -1.50 11.62
C GLY A 52 -1.88 -1.63 10.24
N LEU A 53 -2.25 -2.85 9.88
CA LEU A 53 -2.87 -3.21 8.61
C LEU A 53 -4.24 -3.84 8.87
N LEU A 54 -5.18 -3.52 7.99
CA LEU A 54 -6.54 -4.05 8.03
C LEU A 54 -6.85 -4.71 6.68
N PHE A 55 -7.11 -6.01 6.72
CA PHE A 55 -7.56 -6.80 5.58
C PHE A 55 -9.04 -7.13 5.77
N VAL A 56 -9.84 -6.92 4.72
CA VAL A 56 -11.27 -7.20 4.74
C VAL A 56 -11.63 -8.00 3.49
N ASP A 57 -12.17 -9.19 3.71
CA ASP A 57 -12.86 -9.98 2.69
C ASP A 57 -14.35 -9.68 2.80
N PHE A 58 -14.86 -8.90 1.85
CA PHE A 58 -16.27 -8.49 1.85
C PHE A 58 -17.22 -9.59 1.38
N ASP A 59 -16.74 -10.57 0.61
CA ASP A 59 -17.56 -11.68 0.12
C ASP A 59 -17.73 -12.76 1.20
N GLY A 60 -16.61 -13.24 1.74
CA GLY A 60 -16.58 -14.17 2.87
C GLY A 60 -16.90 -13.52 4.22
N GLN A 61 -17.07 -12.19 4.25
CA GLN A 61 -17.30 -11.37 5.43
C GLN A 61 -16.26 -11.62 6.53
N LYS A 62 -14.98 -11.65 6.18
CA LYS A 62 -13.87 -11.87 7.13
C LYS A 62 -13.03 -10.61 7.27
N ARG A 63 -12.40 -10.47 8.44
CA ARG A 63 -11.48 -9.38 8.75
C ARG A 63 -10.27 -9.91 9.47
N LEU A 64 -9.10 -9.41 9.10
CA LEU A 64 -7.84 -9.63 9.77
C LEU A 64 -7.20 -8.30 10.10
N ARG A 65 -6.79 -8.12 11.35
CA ARG A 65 -5.89 -7.05 11.76
C ARG A 65 -4.50 -7.61 11.98
N LEU A 66 -3.49 -6.90 11.46
CA LEU A 66 -2.09 -7.23 11.65
C LEU A 66 -1.37 -5.98 12.14
N ASN A 67 -0.73 -6.08 13.30
CA ASN A 67 0.24 -5.12 13.76
C ASN A 67 1.64 -5.69 13.52
N GLY A 68 2.60 -4.83 13.20
CA GLY A 68 3.95 -5.27 12.95
C GLY A 68 4.96 -4.15 12.84
N ILE A 69 6.19 -4.57 12.57
CA ILE A 69 7.34 -3.70 12.32
C ILE A 69 7.64 -3.76 10.83
N ALA A 70 7.56 -2.61 10.16
CA ALA A 70 7.80 -2.47 8.74
C ALA A 70 9.25 -2.08 8.45
N SER A 71 9.77 -2.57 7.33
CA SER A 71 11.02 -2.13 6.71
C SER A 71 10.81 -1.88 5.23
N ILE A 72 11.63 -1.00 4.66
CA ILE A 72 11.58 -0.64 3.23
C ILE A 72 12.87 -1.11 2.59
N ASP A 73 12.77 -1.76 1.44
CA ASP A 73 13.91 -2.18 0.64
C ASP A 73 13.70 -1.82 -0.84
N GLU A 74 14.57 -0.95 -1.35
CA GLU A 74 14.60 -0.47 -2.74
C GLU A 74 15.35 -1.43 -3.68
N ALA A 75 16.00 -2.46 -3.13
CA ALA A 75 16.73 -3.49 -3.87
C ALA A 75 16.22 -4.91 -3.55
N ASP A 76 15.00 -5.01 -3.01
CA ASP A 76 14.40 -6.29 -2.62
C ASP A 76 14.27 -7.23 -3.84
N PRO A 77 14.65 -8.51 -3.73
CA PRO A 77 14.49 -9.48 -4.82
C PRO A 77 13.05 -9.58 -5.36
N LEU A 78 12.03 -9.33 -4.53
CA LEU A 78 10.62 -9.34 -4.94
C LEU A 78 10.26 -8.18 -5.88
N LEU A 79 11.10 -7.15 -6.04
CA LEU A 79 10.85 -6.06 -6.98
C LEU A 79 10.68 -6.55 -8.42
N ALA A 80 11.46 -7.56 -8.82
CA ALA A 80 11.35 -8.17 -10.14
C ALA A 80 9.98 -8.83 -10.40
N GLU A 81 9.21 -9.08 -9.33
CA GLU A 81 7.89 -9.69 -9.40
C GLU A 81 6.74 -8.69 -9.21
N TYR A 82 7.07 -7.41 -9.01
CA TYR A 82 6.10 -6.34 -8.88
C TYR A 82 6.28 -5.29 -9.96
N GLU A 83 5.37 -5.29 -10.92
CA GLU A 83 5.34 -4.32 -12.01
C GLU A 83 5.39 -2.88 -11.48
N ARG A 84 6.42 -2.13 -11.92
CA ARG A 84 6.60 -0.70 -11.63
C ARG A 84 6.61 -0.34 -10.13
N ALA A 85 6.94 -1.27 -9.25
CA ALA A 85 7.16 -0.97 -7.84
C ALA A 85 8.43 -0.12 -7.65
N GLN A 86 8.35 0.89 -6.78
CA GLN A 86 9.51 1.72 -6.42
C GLN A 86 10.35 1.05 -5.31
N CYS A 87 9.70 0.33 -4.41
CA CYS A 87 10.33 -0.41 -3.33
C CYS A 87 9.39 -1.52 -2.84
N VAL A 88 9.92 -2.44 -2.03
CA VAL A 88 9.12 -3.43 -1.29
C VAL A 88 9.07 -3.04 0.18
N VAL A 89 7.86 -3.11 0.75
CA VAL A 89 7.66 -2.99 2.19
C VAL A 89 7.49 -4.39 2.75
N ARG A 90 8.38 -4.78 3.65
CA ARG A 90 8.24 -6.00 4.45
C ARG A 90 7.65 -5.64 5.80
N VAL A 91 6.76 -6.47 6.31
CA VAL A 91 6.19 -6.31 7.65
C VAL A 91 6.36 -7.60 8.41
N ARG A 92 7.15 -7.54 9.48
CA ARG A 92 7.21 -8.61 10.48
C ARG A 92 6.04 -8.43 11.45
N ALA A 93 5.09 -9.35 11.40
CA ALA A 93 3.93 -9.38 12.28
C ALA A 93 4.37 -9.55 13.74
N THR A 94 3.89 -8.67 14.60
CA THR A 94 4.00 -8.78 16.05
C THR A 94 2.70 -9.31 16.64
N GLU A 95 1.56 -8.95 16.04
CA GLU A 95 0.26 -9.40 16.49
C GLU A 95 -0.68 -9.59 15.30
N VAL A 96 -1.49 -10.65 15.34
CA VAL A 96 -2.48 -10.97 14.31
C VAL A 96 -3.79 -11.32 15.00
N PHE A 97 -4.84 -10.56 14.68
CA PHE A 97 -6.15 -10.70 15.31
C PHE A 97 -7.25 -10.89 14.27
N PRO A 98 -7.91 -12.06 14.24
CA PRO A 98 -9.20 -12.19 13.59
C PRO A 98 -10.26 -11.48 14.44
N ASN A 99 -11.29 -10.93 13.80
CA ASN A 99 -12.42 -10.30 14.51
C ASN A 99 -13.76 -10.79 13.98
N CYS A 100 -14.79 -10.69 14.82
CA CYS A 100 -16.17 -11.05 14.50
C CYS A 100 -16.62 -10.43 13.16
N PRO A 101 -17.30 -11.18 12.27
CA PRO A 101 -17.71 -10.70 10.94
C PRO A 101 -18.83 -9.65 10.97
N ARG A 102 -19.40 -9.39 12.16
CA ARG A 102 -20.48 -8.42 12.37
C ARG A 102 -20.12 -7.07 11.71
N TYR A 103 -21.09 -6.51 11.01
CA TYR A 103 -21.03 -5.24 10.26
C TYR A 103 -20.14 -5.23 9.01
N ILE A 104 -19.57 -6.35 8.58
CA ILE A 104 -18.93 -6.42 7.26
C ILE A 104 -20.03 -6.55 6.20
N HIS A 105 -20.17 -5.54 5.34
CA HIS A 105 -21.12 -5.57 4.24
C HIS A 105 -20.71 -6.60 3.19
N ARG A 106 -21.71 -7.20 2.52
CA ARG A 106 -21.48 -7.97 1.29
C ARG A 106 -21.27 -6.98 0.16
N LEU A 107 -20.09 -6.99 -0.44
CA LEU A 107 -19.76 -6.16 -1.61
C LEU A 107 -19.30 -7.07 -2.73
N ALA A 108 -19.79 -6.81 -3.95
CA ALA A 108 -19.27 -7.43 -5.16
C ALA A 108 -18.24 -6.49 -5.80
N LEU A 109 -17.14 -7.05 -6.28
CA LEU A 109 -16.17 -6.30 -7.08
C LEU A 109 -16.81 -5.94 -8.42
N VAL A 110 -16.98 -4.64 -8.69
CA VAL A 110 -17.53 -4.15 -9.96
C VAL A 110 -16.43 -4.13 -11.03
N GLU A 111 -15.30 -3.52 -10.73
CA GLU A 111 -14.14 -3.46 -11.63
C GLU A 111 -12.84 -3.35 -10.84
N ARG A 112 -11.73 -3.77 -11.46
CA ARG A 112 -10.39 -3.52 -10.92
C ARG A 112 -9.90 -2.15 -11.34
N SER A 113 -9.17 -1.48 -10.46
CA SER A 113 -8.58 -0.18 -10.79
C SER A 113 -7.66 -0.31 -12.01
N ARG A 114 -7.87 0.58 -12.99
CA ARG A 114 -7.00 0.73 -14.17
C ARG A 114 -5.62 1.30 -13.84
N PHE A 115 -5.43 1.82 -12.63
CA PHE A 115 -4.17 2.40 -12.16
C PHE A 115 -3.23 1.38 -11.51
N VAL A 116 -3.70 0.14 -11.29
CA VAL A 116 -2.82 -0.95 -10.82
C VAL A 116 -1.84 -1.28 -11.94
N PRO A 117 -0.52 -1.23 -11.69
CA PRO A 117 0.48 -1.62 -12.68
C PRO A 117 0.29 -3.06 -13.14
N ARG A 118 0.36 -3.28 -14.45
CA ARG A 118 0.31 -4.60 -15.10
C ARG A 118 1.34 -4.63 -16.22
N GLU A 119 1.86 -5.82 -16.51
CA GLU A 119 2.74 -6.05 -17.65
C GLU A 119 2.06 -5.55 -18.95
N ALA A 120 2.84 -4.87 -19.81
CA ALA A 120 2.37 -4.29 -21.08
C ALA A 120 1.22 -3.26 -20.98
N CYS A 121 0.88 -2.76 -19.78
CA CYS A 121 -0.11 -1.70 -19.60
C CYS A 121 0.53 -0.50 -18.90
N GLU A 122 0.65 0.62 -19.61
CA GLU A 122 1.01 1.90 -18.99
C GLU A 122 -0.19 2.42 -18.19
N PRO A 123 -0.09 2.58 -16.86
CA PRO A 123 -1.18 3.13 -16.08
C PRO A 123 -1.45 4.57 -16.53
N PRO A 124 -2.71 4.98 -16.73
CA PRO A 124 -3.01 6.35 -17.09
C PRO A 124 -2.62 7.29 -15.94
N VAL A 125 -2.16 8.50 -16.26
CA VAL A 125 -1.90 9.54 -15.27
C VAL A 125 -3.22 9.89 -14.55
N PRO A 126 -3.33 9.73 -13.22
CA PRO A 126 -4.56 10.05 -12.50
C PRO A 126 -4.92 11.54 -12.60
N ASP A 127 -6.21 11.86 -12.77
CA ASP A 127 -6.67 13.25 -12.93
C ASP A 127 -6.32 14.15 -11.73
N TRP A 128 -6.22 13.59 -10.53
CA TRP A 128 -5.86 14.36 -9.34
C TRP A 128 -4.44 14.93 -9.41
N LYS A 129 -3.51 14.27 -10.14
CA LYS A 129 -2.14 14.79 -10.34
C LYS A 129 -2.13 16.06 -11.18
N ARG A 130 -3.16 16.29 -11.98
CA ARG A 130 -3.31 17.47 -12.85
C ARG A 130 -3.98 18.65 -12.15
N ARG A 131 -4.33 18.51 -10.86
CA ARG A 131 -4.98 19.58 -10.08
C ARG A 131 -3.92 20.52 -9.51
N GLU A 132 -4.27 21.79 -9.40
CA GLU A 132 -3.36 22.86 -8.94
C GLU A 132 -2.67 22.52 -7.60
N TRP A 133 -3.43 22.00 -6.62
CA TRP A 133 -2.90 21.61 -5.31
C TRP A 133 -1.84 20.50 -5.35
N ALA A 134 -1.76 19.73 -6.45
CA ALA A 134 -0.83 18.62 -6.57
C ALA A 134 0.55 19.05 -7.07
N HIS A 135 0.68 20.20 -7.75
CA HIS A 135 1.94 20.61 -8.41
C HIS A 135 3.16 20.61 -7.47
N ASP A 136 2.97 21.06 -6.23
CA ASP A 136 4.07 21.22 -5.27
C ASP A 136 4.48 19.91 -4.60
N VAL A 137 3.64 18.87 -4.68
CA VAL A 137 3.91 17.57 -4.04
C VAL A 137 4.44 16.54 -5.02
N LEU A 138 4.28 16.75 -6.34
CA LEU A 138 4.73 15.79 -7.34
C LEU A 138 6.26 15.71 -7.46
N PRO A 139 6.82 14.50 -7.66
CA PRO A 139 8.25 14.32 -7.95
C PRO A 139 8.73 15.10 -9.18
N ALA A 140 10.02 15.44 -9.23
CA ALA A 140 10.62 16.25 -10.30
C ALA A 140 10.61 15.61 -11.71
N GLY A 141 10.24 14.34 -11.83
CA GLY A 141 10.07 13.63 -13.10
C GLY A 141 8.67 13.09 -13.35
N ASP A 142 7.67 13.55 -12.58
CA ASP A 142 6.29 13.10 -12.76
C ASP A 142 5.71 13.68 -14.08
N PRO A 143 5.09 12.87 -14.95
CA PRO A 143 4.54 13.34 -16.22
C PRO A 143 3.40 14.36 -16.07
N ALA A 144 2.81 14.51 -14.88
CA ALA A 144 1.82 15.54 -14.58
C ALA A 144 2.42 16.85 -14.04
N ARG A 145 3.71 16.87 -13.70
CA ARG A 145 4.42 18.07 -13.25
C ARG A 145 4.91 18.83 -14.50
N GLY A 146 4.04 19.71 -15.02
CA GLY A 146 4.33 20.59 -16.15
C GLY A 146 5.45 21.61 -15.87
#